data_AF-A0A179BNB8-F1
#
_entry.id   AF-A0A179BNB8-F1
#
_cell.length_a   1.000
_cell.length_b   1.000
_cell.length_c   1.000
_cell.angle_alpha   90.00
_cell.angle_beta   90.00
_cell.angle_gamma   90.00
#
_symmetry.space_group_name_H-M   'P 1'
#
loop_
_entity.id
_entity.type
_entity.pdbx_description
1 polymer ?
#
loop_
_entity_poly.entity_id
_entity_poly.type
_entity_poly.pdbx_seq_one_letter_code
_entity_poly.pdbx_strand_id
1 'polypeptide(L)'
;MPNGVPSKPSPALQDHTLGLRFTADHFPVSASFAIFLEQMAFGESTLDVNMDWGDQVTEKMNGRPADLGAFAAKVKSAANRAFNTPIGRSIALRAYNMFGDLLTGNTQVIGGIQTTRRYVVVVSAPRHGGSYLTKELYRATGVDHKMVPNFLAHDGYPDGGPFWYNMSDGLSVPATRTTIQQTAEWLIMSDWFFRDMQPVDGYKTFVKKGTKMVYHANFFQETFGPLTEWVVIVRHPVAGCVSLYEKAGGLPEDGLFPTRARSVIERWVMESWMRDGFTPKQVGAMPYFTAYLHYWMRYHQTMAVGGMVRGNRRMTVLGYHPDQAESFIKGQLNRYGVASNPNPEKFYCSGKAGKLHPDWMAEAVPVVADMRRLWSSFGVELPRVVDEVL
;
A
#
# COMPACT_ATOMS: atom_id res chain seq x y z
N MET A 1 -33.83 -35.35 63.13
CA MET A 1 -33.87 -33.87 63.15
C MET A 1 -32.72 -33.43 64.05
N PRO A 2 -31.61 -32.93 63.48
CA PRO A 2 -31.54 -31.51 63.15
C PRO A 2 -31.05 -31.23 61.72
N ASN A 3 -31.47 -30.06 61.23
CA ASN A 3 -31.29 -29.54 59.88
C ASN A 3 -29.81 -29.24 59.59
N GLY A 4 -29.23 -29.96 58.62
CA GLY A 4 -27.98 -29.59 57.99
C GLY A 4 -28.19 -28.35 57.13
N VAL A 5 -27.61 -27.23 57.55
CA VAL A 5 -27.52 -26.01 56.75
C VAL A 5 -26.75 -26.32 55.47
N PRO A 6 -27.22 -25.94 54.26
CA PRO A 6 -26.44 -26.11 53.05
C PRO A 6 -25.21 -25.19 53.14
N SER A 7 -24.01 -25.77 53.03
CA SER A 7 -22.79 -25.00 52.86
C SER A 7 -22.97 -24.06 51.66
N LYS A 8 -22.82 -22.75 51.90
CA LYS A 8 -22.74 -21.74 50.85
C LYS A 8 -21.76 -22.22 49.78
N PRO A 9 -22.10 -22.09 48.48
CA PRO A 9 -21.11 -22.32 47.45
C PRO A 9 -19.92 -21.39 47.73
N SER A 10 -18.72 -21.98 47.72
CA SER A 10 -17.47 -21.23 47.75
C SER A 10 -17.59 -20.11 46.70
N PRO A 11 -17.25 -18.85 47.02
CA PRO A 11 -17.28 -17.80 46.02
C PRO A 11 -16.41 -18.30 44.87
N ALA A 12 -17.03 -18.43 43.70
CA ALA A 12 -16.32 -18.66 42.46
C ALA A 12 -15.08 -17.77 42.48
N LEU A 13 -13.92 -18.35 42.14
CA LEU A 13 -12.74 -17.60 41.76
C LEU A 13 -13.22 -16.44 40.89
N GLN A 14 -13.31 -15.26 41.49
CA GLN A 14 -13.56 -14.03 40.76
C GLN A 14 -12.34 -13.90 39.89
N ASP A 15 -12.55 -14.19 38.61
CA ASP A 15 -11.64 -13.98 37.51
C ASP A 15 -11.34 -12.48 37.45
N HIS A 16 -10.49 -12.01 38.36
CA HIS A 16 -9.89 -10.69 38.37
C HIS A 16 -8.73 -10.64 37.37
N THR A 17 -8.91 -11.26 36.20
CA THR A 17 -8.18 -10.78 35.04
C THR A 17 -8.77 -9.41 34.70
N LEU A 18 -8.15 -8.36 35.24
CA LEU A 18 -8.16 -6.99 34.71
C LEU A 18 -7.54 -7.00 33.29
N GLY A 19 -8.11 -7.80 32.39
CA GLY A 19 -7.72 -7.89 31.00
C GLY A 19 -8.58 -6.95 30.19
N LEU A 20 -7.96 -6.04 29.45
CA LEU A 20 -8.63 -5.34 28.36
C LEU A 20 -9.15 -6.40 27.37
N ARG A 21 -10.47 -6.57 27.29
CA ARG A 21 -11.11 -7.47 26.32
C ARG A 21 -11.60 -6.66 25.14
N PHE A 22 -11.05 -6.94 23.97
CA PHE A 22 -11.47 -6.31 22.73
C PHE A 22 -12.28 -7.30 21.88
N THR A 23 -13.17 -6.75 21.06
CA THR A 23 -14.03 -7.51 20.13
C THR A 23 -13.82 -6.98 18.71
N ALA A 24 -14.41 -7.65 17.73
CA ALA A 24 -14.45 -7.17 16.35
C ALA A 24 -15.19 -5.82 16.19
N ASP A 25 -15.95 -5.36 17.18
CA ASP A 25 -16.52 -4.00 17.18
C ASP A 25 -15.47 -2.94 17.54
N HIS A 26 -14.51 -3.30 18.39
CA HIS A 26 -13.38 -2.43 18.74
C HIS A 26 -12.34 -2.41 17.61
N PHE A 27 -12.10 -3.57 17.01
CA PHE A 27 -11.17 -3.77 15.91
C PHE A 27 -11.83 -4.39 14.69
N PRO A 28 -12.74 -3.68 13.98
CA PRO A 28 -13.34 -4.21 12.76
C PRO A 28 -12.25 -4.51 11.74
N VAL A 29 -12.37 -5.67 11.10
CA VAL A 29 -11.45 -6.07 10.02
C VAL A 29 -11.56 -5.12 8.84
N SER A 30 -10.46 -4.93 8.12
CA SER A 30 -10.47 -4.11 6.91
C SER A 30 -11.35 -4.74 5.80
N ALA A 31 -11.79 -3.90 4.85
CA ALA A 31 -12.53 -4.36 3.68
C ALA A 31 -11.75 -5.43 2.88
N SER A 32 -10.45 -5.21 2.64
CA SER A 32 -9.57 -6.17 1.98
C SER A 32 -9.53 -7.52 2.70
N PHE A 33 -9.42 -7.51 4.03
CA PHE A 33 -9.39 -8.73 4.82
C PHE A 33 -10.76 -9.42 4.84
N ALA A 34 -11.87 -8.67 4.88
CA ALA A 34 -13.21 -9.23 4.79
C ALA A 34 -13.45 -9.96 3.46
N ILE A 35 -13.02 -9.38 2.33
CA ILE A 35 -13.05 -10.02 1.00
C ILE A 35 -12.29 -11.35 1.05
N PHE A 36 -11.05 -11.32 1.56
CA PHE A 36 -10.22 -12.51 1.69
C PHE A 36 -10.87 -13.59 2.56
N LEU A 37 -11.39 -13.22 3.73
CA LEU A 37 -12.04 -14.17 4.64
C LEU A 37 -13.25 -14.83 3.97
N GLU A 38 -14.04 -14.09 3.20
CA GLU A 38 -15.18 -14.63 2.47
C GLU A 38 -14.74 -15.61 1.36
N GLN A 39 -13.72 -15.23 0.57
CA GLN A 39 -13.13 -16.13 -0.43
C GLN A 39 -12.63 -17.43 0.20
N MET A 40 -12.03 -17.38 1.39
CA MET A 40 -11.52 -18.58 2.05
C MET A 40 -12.63 -19.43 2.68
N ALA A 41 -13.69 -18.79 3.15
CA ALA A 41 -14.83 -19.47 3.74
C ALA A 41 -15.74 -20.14 2.69
N PHE A 42 -15.90 -19.52 1.52
CA PHE A 42 -16.94 -19.90 0.54
C PHE A 42 -16.42 -20.15 -0.89
N GLY A 43 -15.14 -19.91 -1.17
CA GLY A 43 -14.55 -20.03 -2.51
C GLY A 43 -14.73 -18.79 -3.40
N GLU A 44 -15.57 -17.84 -3.00
CA GLU A 44 -15.87 -16.60 -3.70
C GLU A 44 -16.15 -15.45 -2.72
N SER A 45 -16.17 -14.21 -3.20
CA SER A 45 -16.61 -13.05 -2.42
C SER A 45 -17.78 -12.34 -3.10
N THR A 46 -18.68 -11.82 -2.27
CA THR A 46 -19.78 -10.94 -2.68
C THR A 46 -19.34 -9.52 -3.01
N LEU A 47 -18.07 -9.21 -2.76
CA LEU A 47 -17.40 -7.97 -3.10
C LEU A 47 -16.48 -8.23 -4.30
N ASP A 48 -16.46 -7.29 -5.25
CA ASP A 48 -15.68 -7.45 -6.48
C ASP A 48 -14.17 -7.54 -6.18
N VAL A 49 -13.53 -8.55 -6.78
CA VAL A 49 -12.09 -8.79 -6.69
C VAL A 49 -11.45 -8.41 -8.01
N ASN A 50 -10.67 -7.33 -8.01
CA ASN A 50 -9.90 -6.96 -9.19
C ASN A 50 -8.62 -7.81 -9.29
N MET A 51 -8.51 -8.61 -10.35
CA MET A 51 -7.31 -9.40 -10.68
C MET A 51 -6.45 -8.73 -11.76
N ASP A 52 -6.97 -7.74 -12.48
CA ASP A 52 -6.33 -7.12 -13.65
C ASP A 52 -5.59 -5.82 -13.30
N TRP A 53 -4.95 -5.78 -12.14
CA TRP A 53 -4.25 -4.59 -11.64
C TRP A 53 -2.91 -4.33 -12.34
N GLY A 54 -2.40 -5.30 -13.11
CA GLY A 54 -1.14 -5.24 -13.82
C GLY A 54 -1.19 -4.58 -15.20
N ASP A 55 -2.40 -4.32 -15.74
CA ASP A 55 -2.57 -3.67 -17.04
C ASP A 55 -2.43 -2.15 -16.93
N GLN A 56 -1.30 -1.62 -17.38
CA GLN A 56 -1.02 -0.18 -17.38
C GLN A 56 -1.74 0.58 -18.52
N VAL A 57 -2.11 -0.12 -19.58
CA VAL A 57 -2.58 0.46 -20.84
C VAL A 57 -4.08 0.70 -20.79
N THR A 58 -4.87 -0.30 -20.38
CA THR A 58 -6.34 -0.21 -20.46
C THR A 58 -7.01 0.26 -19.16
N GLU A 59 -6.28 0.33 -18.04
CA GLU A 59 -6.79 0.78 -16.74
C GLU A 59 -7.58 2.09 -16.86
N LYS A 60 -8.77 2.15 -16.24
CA LYS A 60 -9.58 3.37 -16.08
C LYS A 60 -9.84 3.58 -14.59
N MET A 61 -9.74 4.81 -14.11
CA MET A 61 -10.02 5.18 -12.71
C MET A 61 -11.40 5.81 -12.50
N ASN A 62 -12.25 5.77 -13.53
CA ASN A 62 -13.57 6.39 -13.49
C ASN A 62 -14.56 5.47 -12.76
N GLY A 63 -15.09 5.94 -11.63
CA GLY A 63 -16.19 5.29 -10.93
C GLY A 63 -16.93 6.32 -10.08
N ARG A 64 -18.27 6.27 -10.07
CA ARG A 64 -19.04 7.05 -9.07
C ARG A 64 -18.60 6.55 -7.68
N PRO A 65 -18.33 7.43 -6.71
CA PRO A 65 -18.08 6.99 -5.35
C PRO A 65 -19.27 6.15 -4.91
N ALA A 66 -19.03 4.88 -4.59
CA ALA A 66 -20.05 4.06 -3.96
C ALA A 66 -20.54 4.79 -2.70
N ASP A 67 -21.82 4.67 -2.38
CA ASP A 67 -22.31 5.08 -1.07
C ASP A 67 -21.47 4.36 -0.01
N LEU A 68 -20.68 5.14 0.74
CA LEU A 68 -19.74 4.62 1.74
C LEU A 68 -20.47 3.83 2.83
N GLY A 69 -21.69 4.26 3.20
CA GLY A 69 -22.50 3.55 4.20
C GLY A 69 -22.94 2.19 3.69
N ALA A 70 -23.44 2.13 2.45
CA ALA A 70 -23.82 0.86 1.82
C ALA A 70 -22.61 -0.07 1.63
N PHE A 71 -21.44 0.46 1.26
CA PHE A 71 -20.21 -0.32 1.13
C PHE A 71 -19.76 -0.88 2.48
N ALA A 72 -19.71 -0.05 3.53
CA ALA A 72 -19.36 -0.47 4.88
C ALA A 72 -20.31 -1.57 5.41
N ALA A 73 -21.62 -1.45 5.14
CA ALA A 73 -22.60 -2.47 5.50
C ALA A 73 -22.34 -3.81 4.79
N LYS A 74 -21.98 -3.79 3.50
CA LYS A 74 -21.59 -4.99 2.75
C LYS A 74 -20.35 -5.64 3.32
N VAL A 75 -19.30 -4.85 3.60
CA VAL A 75 -18.05 -5.34 4.22
C VAL A 75 -18.34 -5.99 5.58
N LYS A 76 -19.14 -5.35 6.43
CA LYS A 76 -19.52 -5.90 7.74
C LYS A 76 -20.29 -7.23 7.60
N SER A 77 -21.21 -7.31 6.63
CA SER A 77 -21.98 -8.53 6.36
C SER A 77 -21.09 -9.67 5.88
N ALA A 78 -20.17 -9.41 4.94
CA ALA A 78 -19.19 -10.38 4.46
C ALA A 78 -18.28 -10.90 5.58
N ALA A 79 -17.74 -9.98 6.41
CA ALA A 79 -16.92 -10.34 7.57
C ALA A 79 -17.68 -11.21 8.57
N ASN A 80 -18.92 -10.83 8.94
CA ASN A 80 -19.75 -11.58 9.87
C ASN A 80 -20.07 -12.98 9.36
N ARG A 81 -20.40 -13.13 8.07
CA ARG A 81 -20.63 -14.43 7.45
C ARG A 81 -19.39 -15.31 7.53
N ALA A 82 -18.22 -14.77 7.21
CA ALA A 82 -16.97 -15.53 7.26
C ALA A 82 -16.58 -15.91 8.70
N PHE A 83 -16.73 -15.01 9.69
CA PHE A 83 -16.45 -15.30 11.11
C PHE A 83 -17.29 -16.43 11.71
N ASN A 84 -18.47 -16.69 11.14
CA ASN A 84 -19.33 -17.80 11.55
C ASN A 84 -18.88 -19.17 10.99
N THR A 85 -17.78 -19.22 10.23
CA THR A 85 -17.17 -20.47 9.77
C THR A 85 -15.91 -20.81 10.59
N PRO A 86 -15.55 -22.10 10.74
CA PRO A 86 -14.32 -22.50 11.44
C PRO A 86 -13.06 -21.87 10.84
N ILE A 87 -12.95 -21.84 9.51
CA ILE A 87 -11.80 -21.28 8.80
C ILE A 87 -11.70 -19.77 8.98
N GLY A 88 -12.81 -19.03 8.79
CA GLY A 88 -12.82 -17.59 8.95
C GLY A 88 -12.48 -17.17 10.38
N ARG A 89 -12.99 -17.89 11.39
CA ARG A 89 -12.63 -17.66 12.80
C ARG A 89 -11.15 -17.92 13.07
N SER A 90 -10.60 -19.02 12.56
CA SER A 90 -9.19 -19.37 12.76
C SER A 90 -8.26 -18.32 12.14
N ILE A 91 -8.53 -17.91 10.90
CA ILE A 91 -7.72 -16.90 10.19
C ILE A 91 -7.84 -15.53 10.87
N ALA A 92 -9.04 -15.12 11.27
CA ALA A 92 -9.26 -13.86 11.98
C ALA A 92 -8.51 -13.82 13.33
N LEU A 93 -8.56 -14.91 14.10
CA LEU A 93 -7.83 -15.00 15.37
C LEU A 93 -6.32 -14.89 15.16
N ARG A 94 -5.78 -15.51 14.09
CA ARG A 94 -4.36 -15.36 13.73
C ARG A 94 -4.01 -13.90 13.41
N ALA A 95 -4.87 -13.17 12.70
CA ALA A 95 -4.64 -11.76 12.39
C ALA A 95 -4.70 -10.88 13.65
N TYR A 96 -5.64 -11.13 14.56
CA TYR A 96 -5.69 -10.40 15.85
C TYR A 96 -4.50 -10.70 16.75
N ASN A 97 -4.02 -11.94 16.79
CA ASN A 97 -2.82 -12.29 17.54
C ASN A 97 -1.59 -11.58 16.95
N MET A 98 -1.41 -11.65 15.62
CA MET A 98 -0.34 -10.92 14.92
C MET A 98 -0.44 -9.40 15.18
N PHE A 99 -1.65 -8.84 15.20
CA PHE A 99 -1.86 -7.44 15.53
C PHE A 99 -1.41 -7.10 16.95
N GLY A 100 -1.76 -7.94 17.93
CA GLY A 100 -1.29 -7.81 19.32
C GLY A 100 0.24 -7.93 19.44
N ASP A 101 0.83 -8.87 18.70
CA ASP A 101 2.28 -9.07 18.66
C ASP A 101 3.02 -7.86 18.07
N LEU A 102 2.52 -7.29 16.98
CA LEU A 102 3.08 -6.06 16.39
C LEU A 102 2.90 -4.85 17.31
N LEU A 103 1.75 -4.71 17.97
CA LEU A 103 1.49 -3.62 18.92
C LEU A 103 2.42 -3.67 20.14
N THR A 104 2.75 -4.86 20.61
CA THR A 104 3.58 -5.06 21.81
C THR A 104 5.08 -5.18 21.49
N GLY A 105 5.44 -5.23 20.20
CA GLY A 105 6.82 -5.41 19.78
C GLY A 105 7.37 -6.80 20.13
N ASN A 106 6.54 -7.85 20.02
CA ASN A 106 6.95 -9.22 20.33
C ASN A 106 8.14 -9.65 19.45
N THR A 107 9.33 -9.66 20.03
CA THR A 107 10.59 -9.87 19.31
C THR A 107 10.72 -11.27 18.73
N GLN A 108 10.07 -12.29 19.32
CA GLN A 108 10.07 -13.65 18.78
C GLN A 108 9.26 -13.72 17.49
N VAL A 109 8.07 -13.12 17.47
CA VAL A 109 7.20 -13.10 16.29
C VAL A 109 7.81 -12.26 15.19
N ILE A 110 8.29 -11.06 15.51
CA ILE A 110 8.97 -10.18 14.55
C ILE A 110 10.23 -10.88 14.02
N GLY A 111 11.09 -11.44 14.88
CA GLY A 111 12.27 -12.18 14.46
C GLY A 111 11.94 -13.39 13.58
N GLY A 112 10.85 -14.11 13.85
CA GLY A 112 10.37 -15.21 13.03
C GLY A 112 9.96 -14.77 11.61
N ILE A 113 9.29 -13.62 11.48
CA ILE A 113 8.95 -13.02 10.18
C ILE A 113 10.24 -12.69 9.41
N GLN A 114 11.19 -12.04 10.06
CA GLN A 114 12.41 -11.53 9.42
C GLN A 114 13.41 -12.64 9.03
N THR A 115 13.42 -13.75 9.76
CA THR A 115 14.36 -14.87 9.51
C THR A 115 13.89 -15.85 8.46
N THR A 116 12.57 -15.96 8.25
CA THR A 116 11.98 -16.94 7.33
C THR A 116 11.58 -16.36 5.97
N ARG A 117 11.63 -15.04 5.82
CA ARG A 117 11.06 -14.32 4.66
C ARG A 117 12.02 -13.25 4.16
N ARG A 118 11.93 -13.00 2.86
CA ARG A 118 12.47 -11.81 2.22
C ARG A 118 11.33 -11.04 1.60
N TYR A 119 11.38 -9.72 1.68
CA TYR A 119 10.42 -8.85 1.02
C TYR A 119 11.10 -8.06 -0.09
N VAL A 120 10.44 -7.92 -1.24
CA VAL A 120 10.80 -6.95 -2.27
C VAL A 120 9.65 -5.96 -2.38
N VAL A 121 9.85 -4.76 -1.86
CA VAL A 121 8.82 -3.74 -1.76
C VAL A 121 9.06 -2.66 -2.79
N VAL A 122 8.12 -2.51 -3.73
CA VAL A 122 8.14 -1.45 -4.74
C VAL A 122 7.46 -0.21 -4.17
N VAL A 123 8.22 0.87 -4.01
CA VAL A 123 7.74 2.14 -3.44
C VAL A 123 7.79 3.23 -4.51
N SER A 124 6.65 3.82 -4.84
CA SER A 124 6.58 4.83 -5.88
C SER A 124 5.35 5.69 -5.71
N ALA A 125 5.43 6.97 -6.04
CA ALA A 125 4.21 7.77 -6.21
C ALA A 125 3.34 7.15 -7.32
N PRO A 126 2.02 7.34 -7.28
CA PRO A 126 1.13 6.81 -8.31
C PRO A 126 1.54 7.28 -9.71
N ARG A 127 1.36 6.41 -10.70
CA ARG A 127 1.73 6.66 -12.12
C ARG A 127 3.24 6.68 -12.42
N HIS A 128 4.07 6.20 -11.50
CA HIS A 128 5.53 6.11 -11.66
C HIS A 128 6.01 4.71 -12.08
N GLY A 129 5.14 3.83 -12.56
CA GLY A 129 5.56 2.49 -13.03
C GLY A 129 5.64 1.41 -11.95
N GLY A 130 5.23 1.70 -10.71
CA GLY A 130 5.22 0.72 -9.62
C GLY A 130 4.47 -0.58 -9.96
N SER A 131 3.31 -0.50 -10.63
CA SER A 131 2.54 -1.70 -11.00
C SER A 131 3.29 -2.61 -11.99
N TYR A 132 4.07 -2.04 -12.92
CA TYR A 132 4.92 -2.83 -13.84
C TYR A 132 5.99 -3.58 -13.05
N LEU A 133 6.72 -2.89 -12.18
CA LEU A 133 7.78 -3.52 -11.39
C LEU A 133 7.22 -4.62 -10.49
N THR A 134 6.08 -4.37 -9.84
CA THR A 134 5.41 -5.38 -8.99
C THR A 134 5.00 -6.61 -9.80
N LYS A 135 4.41 -6.42 -10.97
CA LYS A 135 4.03 -7.52 -11.88
C LYS A 135 5.23 -8.37 -12.28
N GLU A 136 6.29 -7.72 -12.77
CA GLU A 136 7.48 -8.42 -13.24
C GLU A 136 8.26 -9.07 -12.09
N LEU A 137 8.24 -8.48 -10.89
CA LEU A 137 8.85 -9.08 -9.70
C LEU A 137 8.10 -10.33 -9.23
N TYR A 138 6.77 -10.39 -9.34
CA TYR A 138 6.04 -11.65 -9.10
C TYR A 138 6.49 -12.73 -10.09
N ARG A 139 6.58 -12.39 -11.39
CA ARG A 139 7.11 -13.33 -12.38
C ARG A 139 8.52 -13.79 -12.03
N ALA A 140 9.39 -12.87 -11.61
CA ALA A 140 10.75 -13.19 -11.22
C ALA A 140 10.83 -14.13 -10.01
N THR A 141 9.89 -14.06 -9.07
CA THR A 141 9.83 -14.97 -7.91
C THR A 141 8.98 -16.23 -8.15
N GLY A 142 8.59 -16.50 -9.40
CA GLY A 142 7.83 -17.70 -9.77
C GLY A 142 6.34 -17.64 -9.43
N VAL A 143 5.80 -16.45 -9.17
CA VAL A 143 4.38 -16.22 -8.89
C VAL A 143 3.67 -15.72 -10.15
N ASP A 144 2.54 -16.35 -10.49
CA ASP A 144 1.63 -15.79 -11.47
C ASP A 144 0.86 -14.61 -10.86
N HIS A 145 1.20 -13.40 -11.33
CA HIS A 145 0.55 -12.16 -10.88
C HIS A 145 -0.97 -12.15 -11.09
N LYS A 146 -1.48 -12.91 -12.08
CA LYS A 146 -2.93 -13.02 -12.35
C LYS A 146 -3.69 -13.80 -11.28
N MET A 147 -2.97 -14.51 -10.41
CA MET A 147 -3.52 -15.22 -9.25
C MET A 147 -3.40 -14.41 -7.96
N VAL A 148 -2.80 -13.22 -8.03
CA VAL A 148 -2.64 -12.33 -6.87
C VAL A 148 -3.67 -11.20 -6.93
N PRO A 149 -4.61 -11.10 -5.97
CA PRO A 149 -5.64 -10.07 -6.00
C PRO A 149 -5.07 -8.68 -5.75
N ASN A 150 -5.73 -7.65 -6.29
CA ASN A 150 -5.32 -6.25 -6.15
C ASN A 150 -5.10 -5.83 -4.69
N PHE A 151 -5.97 -6.26 -3.77
CA PHE A 151 -5.84 -5.91 -2.35
C PHE A 151 -4.56 -6.46 -1.70
N LEU A 152 -3.97 -7.53 -2.25
CA LEU A 152 -2.73 -8.12 -1.76
C LEU A 152 -1.51 -7.51 -2.45
N ALA A 153 -1.57 -7.38 -3.79
CA ALA A 153 -0.45 -6.93 -4.62
C ALA A 153 -0.26 -5.40 -4.66
N HIS A 154 -1.37 -4.68 -4.83
CA HIS A 154 -1.38 -3.29 -5.29
C HIS A 154 -1.34 -2.29 -4.14
N ASP A 155 -1.29 -0.99 -4.47
CA ASP A 155 -1.24 0.08 -3.48
C ASP A 155 -2.59 0.39 -2.85
N GLY A 156 -2.56 0.62 -1.54
CA GLY A 156 -3.73 0.95 -0.73
C GLY A 156 -3.89 0.12 0.54
N TYR A 157 -3.19 -1.03 0.62
CA TYR A 157 -3.29 -1.95 1.74
C TYR A 157 -1.95 -2.67 1.99
N PRO A 158 -1.33 -2.63 3.19
CA PRO A 158 -1.76 -1.86 4.36
C PRO A 158 -1.80 -0.34 4.11
N ASP A 159 -2.76 0.33 4.72
CA ASP A 159 -2.91 1.79 4.65
C ASP A 159 -2.03 2.47 5.67
N GLY A 160 -0.96 3.12 5.21
CA GLY A 160 -0.15 4.04 5.99
C GLY A 160 -0.53 5.49 5.71
N GLY A 161 -1.77 5.91 5.97
CA GLY A 161 -2.22 7.26 5.67
C GLY A 161 -1.40 8.34 6.41
N PRO A 162 -1.27 9.57 5.87
CA PRO A 162 -0.44 10.62 6.47
C PRO A 162 -1.06 11.30 7.70
N PHE A 163 -2.33 11.05 8.00
CA PHE A 163 -3.07 11.68 9.11
C PHE A 163 -2.94 10.85 10.38
N TRP A 164 -2.85 11.48 11.55
CA TRP A 164 -2.77 10.76 12.82
C TRP A 164 -4.09 10.09 13.22
N TYR A 165 -5.21 10.65 12.79
CA TYR A 165 -6.54 10.08 12.94
C TYR A 165 -7.19 9.99 11.57
N ASN A 166 -7.78 8.84 11.26
CA ASN A 166 -8.68 8.71 10.13
C ASN A 166 -10.14 8.77 10.62
N MET A 167 -11.02 9.30 9.77
CA MET A 167 -12.45 9.14 9.96
C MET A 167 -12.84 7.79 9.35
N SER A 168 -12.88 6.74 10.16
CA SER A 168 -13.47 5.47 9.76
C SER A 168 -14.88 5.42 10.35
N ASP A 169 -15.91 5.34 9.50
CA ASP A 169 -17.31 5.24 9.92
C ASP A 169 -17.79 6.36 10.87
N GLY A 170 -17.22 7.56 10.75
CA GLY A 170 -17.54 8.70 11.60
C GLY A 170 -16.83 8.72 12.97
N LEU A 171 -15.96 7.74 13.25
CA LEU A 171 -15.12 7.70 14.44
C LEU A 171 -13.66 8.03 14.08
N SER A 172 -13.03 8.86 14.92
CA SER A 172 -11.59 9.14 14.82
C SER A 172 -10.80 7.95 15.35
N VAL A 173 -10.19 7.18 14.46
CA VAL A 173 -9.33 6.05 14.84
C VAL A 173 -7.86 6.43 14.58
N PRO A 174 -6.92 6.12 15.50
CA PRO A 174 -5.51 6.39 15.23
C PRO A 174 -5.05 5.67 13.94
N ALA A 175 -4.42 6.39 13.02
CA ALA A 175 -3.91 5.79 11.78
C ALA A 175 -2.80 4.78 12.04
N THR A 176 -2.06 4.92 13.15
CA THR A 176 -1.12 3.91 13.63
C THR A 176 -1.82 2.59 13.92
N ARG A 177 -3.00 2.62 14.56
CA ARG A 177 -3.84 1.42 14.76
C ARG A 177 -4.22 0.79 13.41
N THR A 178 -4.70 1.59 12.46
CA THR A 178 -5.09 1.12 11.13
C THR A 178 -3.91 0.49 10.40
N THR A 179 -2.76 1.16 10.40
CA THR A 179 -1.53 0.70 9.76
C THR A 179 -1.07 -0.65 10.33
N ILE A 180 -1.00 -0.78 11.66
CA ILE A 180 -0.52 -1.99 12.33
C ILE A 180 -1.52 -3.13 12.12
N GLN A 181 -2.83 -2.86 12.27
CA GLN A 181 -3.87 -3.87 12.07
C GLN A 181 -3.88 -4.40 10.63
N GLN A 182 -3.88 -3.52 9.63
CA GLN A 182 -3.86 -3.93 8.23
C GLN A 182 -2.55 -4.61 7.84
N THR A 183 -1.42 -4.28 8.50
CA THR A 183 -0.16 -5.00 8.30
C THR A 183 -0.23 -6.41 8.86
N ALA A 184 -0.82 -6.60 10.05
CA ALA A 184 -1.05 -7.93 10.61
C ALA A 184 -1.95 -8.79 9.72
N GLU A 185 -3.08 -8.23 9.27
CA GLU A 185 -3.99 -8.88 8.32
C GLU A 185 -3.26 -9.22 7.01
N TRP A 186 -2.49 -8.28 6.42
CA TRP A 186 -1.71 -8.53 5.20
C TRP A 186 -0.67 -9.64 5.38
N LEU A 187 0.02 -9.70 6.51
CA LEU A 187 0.98 -10.77 6.80
C LEU A 187 0.28 -12.14 6.80
N ILE A 188 -0.89 -12.25 7.44
CA ILE A 188 -1.68 -13.49 7.44
C ILE A 188 -2.21 -13.84 6.05
N MET A 189 -2.67 -12.85 5.28
CA MET A 189 -3.09 -13.06 3.89
C MET A 189 -1.92 -13.53 3.03
N SER A 190 -0.75 -12.90 3.15
CA SER A 190 0.44 -13.24 2.39
C SER A 190 0.90 -14.67 2.69
N ASP A 191 0.88 -15.07 3.96
CA ASP A 191 1.20 -16.44 4.36
C ASP A 191 0.27 -17.45 3.72
N TRP A 192 -1.01 -17.11 3.61
CA TRP A 192 -2.00 -17.98 3.01
C TRP A 192 -1.84 -18.10 1.49
N PHE A 193 -1.75 -16.96 0.79
CA PHE A 193 -1.65 -16.90 -0.67
C PHE A 193 -0.34 -17.50 -1.19
N PHE A 194 0.74 -17.35 -0.42
CA PHE A 194 2.07 -17.81 -0.80
C PHE A 194 2.55 -19.01 0.03
N ARG A 195 1.63 -19.76 0.65
CA ARG A 195 1.98 -20.93 1.47
C ARG A 195 2.79 -21.98 0.72
N ASP A 196 2.44 -22.19 -0.55
CA ASP A 196 3.04 -23.20 -1.44
C ASP A 196 4.21 -22.63 -2.27
N MET A 197 4.52 -21.34 -2.11
CA MET A 197 5.65 -20.68 -2.76
C MET A 197 6.95 -21.36 -2.35
N GLN A 198 7.73 -21.75 -3.35
CA GLN A 198 9.06 -22.30 -3.14
C GLN A 198 10.05 -21.17 -2.83
N PRO A 199 11.00 -21.37 -1.90
CA PRO A 199 12.07 -20.42 -1.66
C PRO A 199 12.87 -20.16 -2.95
N VAL A 200 13.19 -18.89 -3.20
CA VAL A 200 14.12 -18.45 -4.24
C VAL A 200 15.28 -17.75 -3.57
N ASP A 201 16.51 -18.04 -4.00
CA ASP A 201 17.72 -17.48 -3.37
C ASP A 201 17.74 -17.70 -1.84
N GLY A 202 17.29 -18.90 -1.41
CA GLY A 202 17.28 -19.35 -0.02
C GLY A 202 16.09 -18.89 0.85
N TYR A 203 15.20 -18.03 0.35
CA TYR A 203 14.08 -17.47 1.15
C TYR A 203 12.75 -17.47 0.39
N LYS A 204 11.64 -17.58 1.14
CA LYS A 204 10.33 -17.20 0.59
C LYS A 204 10.32 -15.70 0.34
N THR A 205 10.24 -15.30 -0.94
CA THR A 205 10.39 -13.90 -1.36
C THR A 205 9.04 -13.30 -1.75
N PHE A 206 8.53 -12.42 -0.89
CA PHE A 206 7.24 -11.78 -1.02
C PHE A 206 7.38 -10.44 -1.73
N VAL A 207 6.58 -10.22 -2.77
CA VAL A 207 6.56 -8.96 -3.52
C VAL A 207 5.38 -8.11 -3.07
N LYS A 208 5.60 -6.81 -2.87
CA LYS A 208 4.53 -5.87 -2.50
C LYS A 208 4.72 -4.50 -3.13
N LYS A 209 3.67 -3.92 -3.71
CA LYS A 209 3.61 -2.48 -4.00
C LYS A 209 3.22 -1.71 -2.72
N GLY A 210 4.08 -0.78 -2.30
CA GLY A 210 4.01 -0.08 -1.02
C GLY A 210 3.94 1.44 -1.14
N THR A 211 3.14 2.00 -2.05
CA THR A 211 3.04 3.46 -2.28
C THR A 211 2.89 4.27 -0.99
N LYS A 212 2.03 3.84 -0.06
CA LYS A 212 1.78 4.55 1.20
C LYS A 212 2.74 4.20 2.33
N MET A 213 3.64 3.23 2.15
CA MET A 213 4.58 2.84 3.21
C MET A 213 5.58 3.95 3.55
N VAL A 214 5.75 4.95 2.67
CA VAL A 214 6.60 6.13 2.92
C VAL A 214 6.20 6.91 4.17
N TYR A 215 4.91 6.90 4.54
CA TYR A 215 4.41 7.69 5.67
C TYR A 215 4.72 7.05 7.03
N HIS A 216 5.04 5.75 7.05
CA HIS A 216 5.45 5.00 8.24
C HIS A 216 6.66 4.11 7.94
N ALA A 217 7.67 4.63 7.23
CA ALA A 217 8.74 3.79 6.66
C ALA A 217 9.50 2.98 7.72
N ASN A 218 9.83 3.57 8.87
CA ASN A 218 10.52 2.86 9.96
C ASN A 218 9.71 1.65 10.47
N PHE A 219 8.39 1.82 10.66
CA PHE A 219 7.54 0.71 11.07
C PHE A 219 7.62 -0.46 10.08
N PHE A 220 7.53 -0.20 8.78
CA PHE A 220 7.62 -1.27 7.78
C PHE A 220 9.03 -1.86 7.66
N GLN A 221 10.09 -1.05 7.76
CA GLN A 221 11.47 -1.54 7.76
C GLN A 221 11.76 -2.43 8.96
N GLU A 222 11.34 -2.03 10.15
CA GLU A 222 11.52 -2.80 11.38
C GLU A 222 10.62 -4.04 11.39
N THR A 223 9.43 -4.00 10.79
CA THR A 223 8.55 -5.16 10.71
C THR A 223 9.05 -6.20 9.70
N PHE A 224 9.42 -5.77 8.49
CA PHE A 224 9.84 -6.67 7.41
C PHE A 224 11.31 -7.11 7.54
N GLY A 225 12.12 -6.34 8.26
CA GLY A 225 13.48 -6.70 8.64
C GLY A 225 14.56 -6.42 7.62
N PRO A 226 15.81 -6.74 7.98
CA PRO A 226 17.02 -6.29 7.29
C PRO A 226 17.27 -6.94 5.92
N LEU A 227 16.52 -7.98 5.57
CA LEU A 227 16.60 -8.62 4.24
C LEU A 227 15.66 -7.96 3.22
N THR A 228 14.81 -7.02 3.65
CA THR A 228 13.88 -6.34 2.75
C THR A 228 14.63 -5.51 1.71
N GLU A 229 14.30 -5.72 0.45
CA GLU A 229 14.79 -4.96 -0.69
C GLU A 229 13.75 -3.90 -1.05
N TRP A 230 14.16 -2.64 -1.14
CA TRP A 230 13.28 -1.50 -1.37
C TRP A 230 13.53 -0.95 -2.78
N VAL A 231 12.59 -1.15 -3.69
CA VAL A 231 12.72 -0.71 -5.08
C VAL A 231 11.93 0.57 -5.27
N VAL A 232 12.63 1.69 -5.36
CA VAL A 232 12.03 3.01 -5.56
C VAL A 232 12.05 3.35 -7.04
N ILE A 233 10.92 3.75 -7.62
CA ILE A 233 10.87 4.27 -8.99
C ILE A 233 10.30 5.69 -9.03
N VAL A 234 11.02 6.58 -9.70
CA VAL A 234 10.72 8.02 -9.78
C VAL A 234 10.44 8.43 -11.21
N ARG A 235 9.32 9.12 -11.43
CA ARG A 235 8.92 9.70 -12.71
C ARG A 235 8.83 11.22 -12.59
N HIS A 236 9.10 11.92 -13.69
CA HIS A 236 8.91 13.36 -13.80
C HIS A 236 7.46 13.75 -13.43
N PRO A 237 7.24 14.81 -12.62
CA PRO A 237 5.90 15.18 -12.16
C PRO A 237 4.95 15.50 -13.32
N VAL A 238 5.41 16.14 -14.40
CA VAL A 238 4.56 16.48 -15.55
C VAL A 238 4.04 15.21 -16.24
N ALA A 239 4.89 14.21 -16.47
CA ALA A 239 4.47 12.96 -17.10
C ALA A 239 3.55 12.14 -16.18
N GLY A 240 3.82 12.14 -14.87
CA GLY A 240 2.93 11.56 -13.85
C GLY A 240 1.54 12.21 -13.83
N CYS A 241 1.49 13.55 -13.89
CA CYS A 241 0.25 14.33 -13.90
C CYS A 241 -0.56 14.10 -15.18
N VAL A 242 0.10 14.09 -16.35
CA VAL A 242 -0.54 13.76 -17.63
C VAL A 242 -1.16 12.37 -17.58
N SER A 243 -0.41 11.38 -17.10
CA SER A 243 -0.96 10.04 -16.92
C SER A 243 -2.13 10.00 -15.94
N LEU A 244 -2.16 10.86 -14.92
CA LEU A 244 -3.25 10.92 -13.96
C LEU A 244 -4.52 11.47 -14.60
N TYR A 245 -4.49 12.69 -15.17
CA TYR A 245 -5.72 13.31 -15.66
C TYR A 245 -6.32 12.49 -16.81
N GLU A 246 -5.50 11.91 -17.71
CA GLU A 246 -6.01 11.09 -18.81
C GLU A 246 -6.79 9.86 -18.32
N LYS A 247 -6.30 9.26 -17.24
CA LYS A 247 -6.92 8.09 -16.61
C LYS A 247 -8.11 8.44 -15.71
N ALA A 248 -8.18 9.68 -15.24
CA ALA A 248 -9.29 10.24 -14.46
C ALA A 248 -10.39 10.89 -15.33
N GLY A 249 -10.33 10.72 -16.66
CA GLY A 249 -11.36 11.20 -17.59
C GLY A 249 -11.04 12.51 -18.32
N GLY A 250 -9.79 12.98 -18.26
CA GLY A 250 -9.31 14.19 -18.93
C GLY A 250 -8.93 15.32 -17.97
N LEU A 251 -8.21 16.31 -18.51
CA LEU A 251 -7.97 17.58 -17.83
C LEU A 251 -9.31 18.34 -17.77
N PRO A 252 -9.74 18.88 -16.62
CA PRO A 252 -10.93 19.72 -16.54
C PRO A 252 -10.85 20.90 -17.53
N GLU A 253 -12.00 21.30 -18.08
CA GLU A 253 -12.09 22.36 -19.10
C GLU A 253 -11.60 23.72 -18.59
N ASP A 254 -11.78 23.97 -17.29
CA ASP A 254 -11.30 25.18 -16.62
C ASP A 254 -9.81 25.11 -16.23
N GLY A 255 -9.15 23.98 -16.45
CA GLY A 255 -7.75 23.75 -16.09
C GLY A 255 -7.47 23.66 -14.59
N LEU A 256 -8.51 23.69 -13.75
CA LEU A 256 -8.38 23.70 -12.29
C LEU A 256 -8.43 22.28 -11.72
N PHE A 257 -7.94 22.12 -10.49
CA PHE A 257 -8.11 20.86 -9.77
C PHE A 257 -9.58 20.68 -9.37
N PRO A 258 -10.16 19.46 -9.47
CA PRO A 258 -11.57 19.29 -9.13
C PRO A 258 -11.79 19.42 -7.62
N THR A 259 -12.81 20.20 -7.22
CA THR A 259 -13.22 20.35 -5.81
C THR A 259 -13.68 19.03 -5.17
N ARG A 260 -14.11 18.08 -6.00
CA ARG A 260 -14.38 16.69 -5.62
C ARG A 260 -13.51 15.77 -6.47
N ALA A 261 -12.61 15.04 -5.81
CA ALA A 261 -11.75 14.07 -6.47
C ALA A 261 -12.56 13.05 -7.30
N ARG A 262 -12.11 12.81 -8.54
CA ARG A 262 -12.71 11.87 -9.49
C ARG A 262 -12.04 10.49 -9.44
N SER A 263 -10.84 10.43 -8.85
CA SER A 263 -10.07 9.21 -8.64
C SER A 263 -9.47 9.15 -7.23
N VAL A 264 -9.01 7.96 -6.84
CA VAL A 264 -8.29 7.75 -5.57
C VAL A 264 -6.99 8.58 -5.51
N ILE A 265 -6.29 8.73 -6.64
CA ILE A 265 -5.05 9.50 -6.68
C ILE A 265 -5.34 11.00 -6.53
N GLU A 266 -6.38 11.52 -7.19
CA GLU A 266 -6.80 12.91 -6.98
C GLU A 266 -7.22 13.18 -5.53
N ARG A 267 -7.83 12.19 -4.87
CA ARG A 267 -8.11 12.27 -3.44
C ARG A 267 -6.83 12.38 -2.62
N TRP A 268 -5.77 11.64 -2.95
CA TRP A 268 -4.48 11.75 -2.27
C TRP A 268 -3.78 13.09 -2.52
N VAL A 269 -3.92 13.66 -3.71
CA VAL A 269 -3.46 15.03 -4.01
C VAL A 269 -4.18 16.04 -3.10
N MET A 270 -5.52 15.94 -3.02
CA MET A 270 -6.34 16.76 -2.13
C MET A 270 -5.93 16.61 -0.65
N GLU A 271 -5.79 15.37 -0.18
CA GLU A 271 -5.37 15.05 1.19
C GLU A 271 -4.00 15.63 1.54
N SER A 272 -3.05 15.64 0.60
CA SER A 272 -1.73 16.26 0.81
C SER A 272 -1.82 17.75 1.12
N TRP A 273 -2.68 18.48 0.41
CA TRP A 273 -2.92 19.90 0.67
C TRP A 273 -3.71 20.14 1.95
N MET A 274 -4.69 19.29 2.25
CA MET A 274 -5.45 19.38 3.49
C MET A 274 -4.57 19.23 4.73
N ARG A 275 -3.55 18.35 4.67
CA ARG A 275 -2.55 18.23 5.73
C ARG A 275 -1.77 19.53 5.96
N ASP A 276 -1.60 20.32 4.91
CA ASP A 276 -0.90 21.60 4.95
C ASP A 276 -1.86 22.77 5.30
N GLY A 277 -3.11 22.47 5.68
CA GLY A 277 -4.08 23.44 6.18
C GLY A 277 -5.04 24.00 5.13
N PHE A 278 -5.05 23.47 3.91
CA PHE A 278 -5.94 23.94 2.84
C PHE A 278 -7.29 23.24 2.86
N THR A 279 -8.35 23.98 2.57
CA THR A 279 -9.70 23.40 2.37
C THR A 279 -9.85 22.84 0.96
N PRO A 280 -10.77 21.87 0.72
CA PRO A 280 -11.03 21.35 -0.62
C PRO A 280 -11.43 22.43 -1.64
N LYS A 281 -12.11 23.49 -1.19
CA LYS A 281 -12.47 24.64 -2.03
C LYS A 281 -11.25 25.43 -2.48
N GLN A 282 -10.27 25.63 -1.60
CA GLN A 282 -9.03 26.34 -1.94
C GLN A 282 -8.18 25.53 -2.92
N VAL A 283 -8.06 24.21 -2.70
CA VAL A 283 -7.34 23.33 -3.63
C VAL A 283 -8.04 23.30 -4.99
N GLY A 284 -9.38 23.26 -5.01
CA GLY A 284 -10.13 23.28 -6.26
C GLY A 284 -10.09 24.61 -7.03
N ALA A 285 -9.49 25.65 -6.45
CA ALA A 285 -9.22 26.92 -7.15
C ALA A 285 -7.79 26.99 -7.71
N MET A 286 -6.97 25.96 -7.50
CA MET A 286 -5.59 25.90 -8.00
C MET A 286 -5.55 25.31 -9.42
N PRO A 287 -4.57 25.69 -10.26
CA PRO A 287 -4.27 24.97 -11.49
C PRO A 287 -4.02 23.49 -11.20
N TYR A 288 -4.51 22.61 -12.09
CA TYR A 288 -4.47 21.16 -11.88
C TYR A 288 -3.04 20.65 -11.63
N PHE A 289 -2.08 21.14 -12.41
CA PHE A 289 -0.69 20.73 -12.27
C PHE A 289 -0.04 21.26 -11.00
N THR A 290 -0.27 22.51 -10.62
CA THR A 290 0.23 23.08 -9.35
C THR A 290 -0.23 22.23 -8.15
N ALA A 291 -1.50 21.82 -8.14
CA ALA A 291 -2.02 20.95 -7.09
C ALA A 291 -1.30 19.59 -7.06
N TYR A 292 -1.09 18.97 -8.22
CA TYR A 292 -0.38 17.69 -8.34
C TYR A 292 1.13 17.80 -8.01
N LEU A 293 1.79 18.86 -8.47
CA LEU A 293 3.22 19.09 -8.27
C LEU A 293 3.56 19.18 -6.78
N HIS A 294 2.70 19.83 -6.00
CA HIS A 294 2.80 19.85 -4.55
C HIS A 294 2.71 18.45 -3.94
N TYR A 295 1.75 17.62 -4.38
CA TYR A 295 1.67 16.23 -3.93
C TYR A 295 2.95 15.45 -4.26
N TRP A 296 3.46 15.58 -5.49
CA TRP A 296 4.70 14.93 -5.91
C TRP A 296 5.86 15.37 -5.01
N MET A 297 6.02 16.67 -4.77
CA MET A 297 7.04 17.22 -3.88
C MET A 297 6.90 16.65 -2.47
N ARG A 298 5.70 16.73 -1.86
CA ARG A 298 5.44 16.23 -0.51
C ARG A 298 5.73 14.75 -0.37
N TYR A 299 5.36 13.95 -1.36
CA TYR A 299 5.64 12.51 -1.37
C TYR A 299 7.14 12.21 -1.31
N HIS A 300 7.95 12.88 -2.13
CA HIS A 300 9.40 12.68 -2.17
C HIS A 300 10.11 13.30 -0.95
N GLN A 301 9.57 14.39 -0.38
CA GLN A 301 10.00 14.92 0.91
C GLN A 301 9.79 13.87 2.01
N THR A 302 8.58 13.34 2.13
CA THR A 302 8.26 12.29 3.11
C THR A 302 9.14 11.06 2.93
N MET A 303 9.38 10.62 1.70
CA MET A 303 10.27 9.49 1.43
C MET A 303 11.71 9.76 1.90
N ALA A 304 12.25 10.94 1.60
CA ALA A 304 13.61 11.32 1.98
C ALA A 304 13.77 11.38 3.51
N VAL A 305 12.86 12.07 4.21
CA VAL A 305 12.98 12.35 5.64
C VAL A 305 12.42 11.23 6.53
N GLY A 306 11.47 10.45 6.03
CA GLY A 306 10.66 9.49 6.80
C GLY A 306 11.33 8.15 7.11
N GLY A 307 12.61 7.99 6.75
CA GLY A 307 13.40 6.77 6.99
C GLY A 307 13.49 5.82 5.80
N MET A 308 12.75 6.06 4.70
CA MET A 308 12.82 5.20 3.52
C MET A 308 14.17 5.29 2.81
N VAL A 309 14.68 6.53 2.66
CA VAL A 309 15.98 6.82 2.05
C VAL A 309 17.12 6.69 3.05
N ARG A 310 16.98 7.31 4.23
CA ARG A 310 18.02 7.38 5.24
C ARG A 310 18.32 6.00 5.84
N GLY A 311 19.56 5.52 5.68
CA GLY A 311 20.05 4.29 6.34
C GLY A 311 19.63 2.98 5.65
N ASN A 312 18.91 3.06 4.54
CA ASN A 312 18.40 1.89 3.83
C ASN A 312 19.41 1.34 2.82
N ARG A 313 20.25 0.40 3.27
CA ARG A 313 21.33 -0.19 2.47
C ARG A 313 20.86 -1.11 1.34
N ARG A 314 19.60 -1.55 1.35
CA ARG A 314 19.01 -2.43 0.34
C ARG A 314 18.01 -1.69 -0.55
N MET A 315 18.14 -0.37 -0.63
CA MET A 315 17.35 0.45 -1.53
C MET A 315 17.98 0.47 -2.92
N THR A 316 17.16 0.23 -3.95
CA THR A 316 17.47 0.48 -5.35
C THR A 316 16.60 1.62 -5.84
N VAL A 317 17.20 2.66 -6.43
CA VAL A 317 16.45 3.79 -6.99
C VAL A 317 16.54 3.75 -8.51
N LEU A 318 15.39 3.71 -9.16
CA LEU A 318 15.21 3.70 -10.60
C LEU A 318 14.51 4.99 -11.03
N GLY A 319 14.90 5.54 -12.16
CA GLY A 319 14.10 6.51 -12.89
C GLY A 319 13.13 5.80 -13.84
N TYR A 320 12.06 6.50 -14.22
CA TYR A 320 11.04 6.03 -15.15
C TYR A 320 11.60 5.97 -16.58
N HIS A 321 12.35 4.91 -16.88
CA HIS A 321 13.00 4.69 -18.17
C HIS A 321 13.01 3.19 -18.51
N PRO A 322 12.73 2.78 -19.76
CA PRO A 322 12.72 1.37 -20.16
C PRO A 322 14.03 0.66 -19.79
N ASP A 323 15.17 1.23 -20.17
CA ASP A 323 16.49 0.64 -19.88
C ASP A 323 16.71 0.36 -18.38
N GLN A 324 16.25 1.26 -17.50
CA GLN A 324 16.44 1.07 -16.06
C GLN A 324 15.47 0.02 -15.50
N ALA A 325 14.19 0.11 -15.86
CA ALA A 325 13.17 -0.81 -15.37
C ALA A 325 13.39 -2.24 -15.91
N GLU A 326 13.57 -2.38 -17.22
CA GLU A 326 13.76 -3.68 -17.88
C GLU A 326 15.10 -4.32 -17.49
N SER A 327 16.20 -3.53 -17.37
CA SER A 327 17.48 -4.07 -16.91
C SER A 327 17.42 -4.53 -15.46
N PHE A 328 16.74 -3.78 -14.58
CA PHE A 328 16.54 -4.19 -13.19
C PHE A 328 15.78 -5.52 -13.13
N ILE A 329 14.66 -5.63 -13.84
CA ILE A 329 13.86 -6.84 -13.90
C ILE A 329 14.63 -8.01 -14.49
N LYS A 330 15.38 -7.80 -15.58
CA LYS A 330 16.25 -8.83 -16.16
C LYS A 330 17.26 -9.35 -15.15
N GLY A 331 17.82 -8.47 -14.31
CA GLY A 331 18.67 -8.86 -13.19
C GLY A 331 17.95 -9.77 -12.19
N GLN A 332 16.72 -9.45 -11.81
CA GLN A 332 15.93 -10.28 -10.88
C GLN A 332 15.49 -11.62 -11.49
N LEU A 333 15.09 -11.63 -12.77
CA LEU A 333 14.76 -12.84 -13.51
C LEU A 333 15.96 -13.79 -13.56
N ASN A 334 17.15 -13.28 -13.86
CA ASN A 334 18.39 -14.05 -13.85
C ASN A 334 18.79 -14.52 -12.45
N ARG A 335 18.63 -13.68 -11.43
CA ARG A 335 18.97 -14.00 -10.04
C ARG A 335 18.16 -15.18 -9.53
N TYR A 336 16.84 -15.17 -9.75
CA TYR A 336 15.96 -16.20 -9.21
C TYR A 336 15.81 -17.42 -10.11
N GLY A 337 15.90 -17.25 -11.44
CA GLY A 337 15.97 -18.37 -12.39
C GLY A 337 14.73 -19.26 -12.47
N VAL A 338 13.59 -18.84 -11.90
CA VAL A 338 12.34 -19.62 -11.85
C VAL A 338 11.26 -19.17 -12.82
N ALA A 339 11.45 -18.01 -13.47
CA ALA A 339 10.47 -17.48 -14.42
C ALA A 339 10.44 -18.32 -15.71
N SER A 340 9.24 -18.62 -16.21
CA SER A 340 9.07 -19.36 -17.47
C SER A 340 9.60 -18.61 -18.70
N ASN A 341 9.51 -17.27 -18.69
CA ASN A 341 10.13 -16.40 -19.69
C ASN A 341 11.22 -15.55 -18.99
N PRO A 342 12.50 -15.70 -19.39
CA PRO A 342 13.63 -14.99 -18.79
C PRO A 342 13.75 -13.53 -19.23
N ASN A 343 12.88 -13.05 -20.12
CA ASN A 343 12.88 -11.67 -20.59
C ASN A 343 11.78 -10.84 -19.89
N PRO A 344 12.11 -9.57 -19.56
CA PRO A 344 11.10 -8.64 -19.06
C PRO A 344 10.03 -8.39 -20.13
N GLU A 345 8.80 -8.13 -19.68
CA GLU A 345 7.80 -7.49 -20.54
C GLU A 345 8.22 -6.07 -20.89
N LYS A 346 7.76 -5.58 -22.04
CA LYS A 346 8.05 -4.23 -22.50
C LYS A 346 7.54 -3.17 -21.52
N PHE A 347 8.41 -2.24 -21.14
CA PHE A 347 8.06 -1.06 -20.36
C PHE A 347 7.56 0.05 -21.29
N TYR A 348 6.36 0.56 -21.02
CA TYR A 348 5.73 1.57 -21.88
C TYR A 348 5.94 2.99 -21.32
N CYS A 349 6.55 3.82 -22.16
CA CYS A 349 6.73 5.25 -21.94
C CYS A 349 5.99 6.07 -23.01
N SER A 350 5.59 7.28 -22.65
CA SER A 350 4.89 8.22 -23.51
C SER A 350 5.54 9.61 -23.38
N GLY A 351 6.43 9.95 -24.30
CA GLY A 351 7.13 11.24 -24.37
C GLY A 351 6.28 12.44 -24.81
N LYS A 352 4.94 12.38 -24.68
CA LYS A 352 4.05 13.46 -25.11
C LYS A 352 3.95 14.61 -24.10
N ALA A 353 4.23 14.34 -22.82
CA ALA A 353 3.91 15.27 -21.74
C ALA A 353 4.66 16.62 -21.87
N GLY A 354 5.95 16.61 -22.21
CA GLY A 354 6.70 17.85 -22.43
C GLY A 354 6.25 18.67 -23.64
N LYS A 355 5.65 18.04 -24.65
CA LYS A 355 5.08 18.74 -25.82
C LYS A 355 3.69 19.31 -25.53
N LEU A 356 2.90 18.61 -24.72
CA LEU A 356 1.54 19.03 -24.38
C LEU A 356 1.53 20.21 -23.41
N HIS A 357 2.45 20.23 -22.44
CA HIS A 357 2.44 21.21 -21.34
C HIS A 357 3.84 21.81 -21.09
N PRO A 358 4.35 22.66 -21.99
CA PRO A 358 5.65 23.30 -21.82
C PRO A 358 5.70 24.29 -20.63
N ASP A 359 4.56 24.86 -20.25
CA ASP A 359 4.38 25.68 -19.06
C ASP A 359 4.55 24.87 -17.76
N TRP A 360 3.96 23.67 -17.69
CA TRP A 360 4.13 22.77 -16.54
C TRP A 360 5.58 22.29 -16.41
N MET A 361 6.27 22.12 -17.54
CA MET A 361 7.70 21.83 -17.53
C MET A 361 8.50 22.95 -16.85
N ALA A 362 8.22 24.22 -17.19
CA ALA A 362 8.89 25.36 -16.56
C ALA A 362 8.59 25.45 -15.05
N GLU A 363 7.34 25.21 -14.64
CA GLU A 363 6.93 25.19 -13.23
C GLU A 363 7.61 24.05 -12.44
N ALA A 364 7.83 22.88 -13.06
CA ALA A 364 8.43 21.71 -12.40
C ALA A 364 9.93 21.85 -12.13
N VAL A 365 10.67 22.59 -12.98
CA VAL A 365 12.15 22.70 -12.91
C VAL A 365 12.68 23.05 -11.50
N PRO A 366 12.23 24.13 -10.84
CA PRO A 366 12.74 24.46 -9.51
C PRO A 366 12.39 23.38 -8.48
N VAL A 367 11.20 22.79 -8.56
CA VAL A 367 10.76 21.75 -7.61
C VAL A 367 11.58 20.47 -7.74
N VAL A 368 11.88 20.03 -8.97
CA VAL A 368 12.74 18.86 -9.22
C VAL A 368 14.17 19.13 -8.75
N ALA A 369 14.70 20.33 -9.01
CA ALA A 369 16.02 20.73 -8.53
C ALA A 369 16.10 20.73 -7.00
N ASP A 370 15.06 21.19 -6.31
CA ASP A 370 14.97 21.19 -4.85
C ASP A 370 14.92 19.77 -4.28
N MET A 371 14.13 18.88 -4.91
CA MET A 371 14.07 17.47 -4.49
C MET A 371 15.39 16.74 -4.72
N ARG A 372 16.11 17.05 -5.80
CA ARG A 372 17.47 16.53 -6.03
C ARG A 372 18.42 16.93 -4.90
N ARG A 373 18.42 18.21 -4.50
CA ARG A 373 19.24 18.69 -3.37
C ARG A 373 18.84 18.02 -2.05
N LEU A 374 17.54 17.88 -1.80
CA LEU A 374 17.03 17.22 -0.59
C LEU A 374 17.48 15.76 -0.52
N TRP A 375 17.30 14.98 -1.59
CA TRP A 375 17.70 13.58 -1.62
C TRP A 375 19.21 13.41 -1.45
N SER A 376 20.01 14.22 -2.14
CA SER A 376 21.47 14.21 -2.03
C SER A 376 21.93 14.52 -0.60
N SER A 377 21.21 15.38 0.14
CA SER A 377 21.50 15.64 1.56
C SER A 377 21.33 14.41 2.49
N PHE A 378 20.61 13.39 2.04
CA PHE A 378 20.48 12.08 2.71
C PHE A 378 21.37 10.98 2.08
N GLY A 379 22.28 11.35 1.18
CA GLY A 379 23.26 10.45 0.56
C GLY A 379 22.72 9.60 -0.59
N VAL A 380 21.57 9.97 -1.16
CA VAL A 380 20.96 9.26 -2.29
C VAL A 380 20.66 10.24 -3.40
N GLU A 381 21.11 9.94 -4.61
CA GLU A 381 20.84 10.81 -5.76
C GLU A 381 19.46 10.53 -6.36
N LEU A 382 18.73 11.60 -6.71
CA LEU A 382 17.55 11.47 -7.55
C LEU A 382 17.99 11.03 -8.97
N PRO A 383 17.34 10.04 -9.61
CA PRO A 383 17.79 9.54 -10.90
C PRO A 383 17.84 10.66 -11.95
N ARG A 384 18.95 10.75 -12.70
CA ARG A 384 19.12 11.79 -13.75
C ARG A 384 18.05 11.73 -14.83
N VAL A 385 17.66 10.51 -15.21
CA VAL A 385 16.60 10.27 -16.21
C VAL A 385 15.21 10.77 -15.76
N VAL A 386 15.05 11.24 -14.52
CA VAL A 386 13.82 11.98 -14.13
C VAL A 386 13.65 13.23 -14.98
N ASP A 387 14.72 13.83 -15.48
CA ASP A 387 14.67 14.98 -16.40
C ASP A 387 14.16 14.57 -17.81
N GLU A 388 14.19 13.27 -18.12
CA GLU A 388 13.66 12.71 -19.36
C GLU A 388 12.14 12.50 -19.18
N VAL A 389 11.35 13.39 -19.79
CA VAL A 389 9.88 13.45 -19.62
C VAL A 389 9.22 12.33 -20.43
N LEU A 390 9.32 11.10 -19.91
CA LEU A 390 8.87 9.86 -20.54
C LEU A 390 7.58 9.28 -19.94
#